data_AF-A0A1G3A5S1-F1
#
_entry.id   AF-A0A1G3A5S1-F1
#
_cell.length_a   1.000
_cell.length_b   1.000
_cell.length_c   1.000
_cell.angle_alpha   90.00
_cell.angle_beta   90.00
_cell.angle_gamma   90.00
#
_symmetry.space_group_name_H-M   'P 1'
#
loop_
_entity.id
_entity.type
_entity.pdbx_description
1 polymer ?
#
loop_
_entity_poly.entity_id
_entity_poly.type
_entity_poly.pdbx_seq_one_letter_code
_entity_poly.pdbx_strand_id
1 'polypeptide(L)'
;MSFKQKFNAALQHASDEFQRLNNAGKLKTEEDVDGLAANKEISELVSLIESEFIWIAGKYTVTFDFKSPSKFVYTKDTYAFNLSQEDVNELKRNIDNLKLDITQRAKTIAIKDFEPKEIIWVWRIPELTKI
;
A
#
# COMPACT_ATOMS: atom_id res chain seq x y z
N MET A 1 3.55 -9.86 -18.93
CA MET A 1 2.63 -9.90 -17.77
C MET A 1 2.54 -8.49 -17.19
N SER A 2 1.34 -7.91 -17.09
CA SER A 2 1.14 -6.55 -16.55
C SER A 2 1.43 -6.48 -15.04
N PHE A 3 1.63 -5.28 -14.49
CA PHE A 3 1.80 -5.10 -13.04
C PHE A 3 0.66 -5.76 -12.26
N LYS A 4 -0.60 -5.50 -12.65
CA LYS A 4 -1.78 -6.11 -12.03
C LYS A 4 -1.71 -7.64 -11.99
N GLN A 5 -1.23 -8.26 -13.07
CA GLN A 5 -1.06 -9.72 -13.13
C GLN A 5 0.05 -10.21 -12.19
N LYS A 6 1.20 -9.52 -12.16
CA LYS A 6 2.31 -9.86 -11.23
C LYS A 6 1.89 -9.68 -9.78
N PHE A 7 1.20 -8.59 -9.46
CA PHE A 7 0.70 -8.28 -8.13
C PHE A 7 -0.29 -9.33 -7.65
N ASN A 8 -1.28 -9.68 -8.48
CA ASN A 8 -2.24 -10.72 -8.13
C ASN A 8 -1.56 -12.09 -7.91
N ALA A 9 -0.54 -12.43 -8.71
CA ALA A 9 0.21 -13.67 -8.53
C ALA A 9 1.01 -13.67 -7.22
N ALA A 10 1.75 -12.59 -6.93
CA ALA A 10 2.50 -12.45 -5.68
C ALA A 10 1.57 -12.47 -4.45
N LEU A 11 0.43 -11.79 -4.53
CA LEU A 11 -0.59 -11.81 -3.49
C LEU A 11 -1.14 -13.22 -3.25
N GLN A 12 -1.42 -13.96 -4.33
CA GLN A 12 -1.89 -15.33 -4.22
C GLN A 12 -0.84 -16.23 -3.55
N HIS A 13 0.41 -16.16 -3.98
CA HIS A 13 1.49 -16.95 -3.39
C HIS A 13 1.68 -16.65 -1.89
N ALA A 14 1.69 -15.38 -1.52
CA ALA A 14 1.76 -14.97 -0.11
C ALA A 14 0.56 -15.49 0.70
N SER A 15 -0.64 -15.47 0.11
CA SER A 15 -1.85 -16.00 0.74
C SER A 15 -1.80 -17.52 0.92
N ASP A 16 -1.37 -18.26 -0.10
CA ASP A 16 -1.26 -19.72 -0.07
C ASP A 16 -0.24 -20.16 0.97
N GLU A 17 0.91 -19.48 1.05
CA GLU A 17 1.94 -19.77 2.04
C GLU A 17 1.47 -19.47 3.47
N PHE A 18 0.78 -18.34 3.67
CA PHE A 18 0.15 -18.02 4.95
C PHE A 18 -0.82 -19.12 5.38
N GLN A 19 -1.73 -19.54 4.49
CA GLN A 19 -2.70 -20.60 4.80
C GLN A 19 -2.01 -21.92 5.12
N ARG A 20 -0.97 -22.29 4.37
CA ARG A 20 -0.18 -23.50 4.61
C ARG A 20 0.44 -23.50 6.01
N LEU A 21 1.06 -22.38 6.41
CA LEU A 21 1.68 -22.23 7.74
C LEU A 21 0.64 -22.20 8.86
N ASN A 22 -0.48 -21.51 8.65
CA ASN A 22 -1.58 -21.45 9.61
C ASN A 22 -2.20 -22.82 9.85
N ASN A 23 -2.52 -23.55 8.77
CA ASN A 23 -3.10 -24.90 8.84
C ASN A 23 -2.14 -25.92 9.44
N ALA A 24 -0.83 -25.72 9.29
CA ALA A 24 0.21 -26.50 9.96
C ALA A 24 0.37 -26.16 11.46
N GLY A 25 -0.39 -25.18 11.98
CA GLY A 25 -0.32 -24.74 13.37
C GLY A 25 1.00 -24.05 13.72
N LYS A 26 1.67 -23.45 12.73
CA LYS A 26 2.94 -22.73 12.89
C LYS A 26 2.78 -21.24 13.19
N LEU A 27 1.54 -20.73 13.17
CA LEU A 27 1.22 -19.33 13.40
C LEU A 27 0.29 -19.24 14.61
N LYS A 28 0.84 -19.34 15.82
CA LYS A 28 0.05 -19.36 17.06
C LYS A 28 0.33 -18.16 17.94
N THR A 29 1.55 -17.62 17.88
CA THR A 29 1.95 -16.43 18.64
C THR A 29 2.15 -15.24 17.73
N GLU A 30 2.24 -14.05 18.33
CA GLU A 30 2.60 -12.86 17.58
C GLU A 30 4.00 -12.97 16.95
N GLU A 31 4.97 -13.57 17.66
CA GLU A 31 6.33 -13.77 17.10
C GLU A 31 6.32 -14.69 15.88
N ASP A 32 5.50 -15.74 15.87
CA ASP A 32 5.37 -16.64 14.73
C ASP A 32 4.89 -15.87 13.48
N VAL A 33 3.91 -14.99 13.68
CA VAL A 33 3.31 -14.18 12.60
C VAL A 33 4.23 -13.03 12.20
N ASP A 34 4.94 -12.41 13.13
CA ASP A 34 5.93 -11.37 12.82
C ASP A 34 7.09 -11.93 11.98
N GLY A 35 7.44 -13.21 12.19
CA GLY A 35 8.38 -13.96 11.34
C GLY A 35 7.94 -14.09 9.89
N LEU A 36 6.65 -13.93 9.57
CA LEU A 36 6.15 -13.94 8.19
C LEU A 36 6.66 -12.76 7.37
N ALA A 37 7.00 -11.62 7.99
CA ALA A 37 7.57 -10.50 7.24
C ALA A 37 8.93 -10.85 6.61
N ALA A 38 9.64 -11.82 7.17
CA ALA A 38 10.88 -12.37 6.62
C ALA A 38 10.67 -13.55 5.66
N ASN A 39 9.43 -14.03 5.52
CA ASN A 39 9.09 -15.07 4.55
C ASN A 39 9.23 -14.50 3.12
N LYS A 40 9.73 -15.34 2.21
CA LYS A 40 10.07 -14.96 0.84
C LYS A 40 8.86 -14.43 0.09
N GLU A 41 7.73 -15.13 0.16
CA GLU A 41 6.53 -14.80 -0.60
C GLU A 41 5.95 -13.43 -0.19
N ILE A 42 6.00 -13.10 1.11
CA ILE A 42 5.56 -11.80 1.62
C ILE A 42 6.58 -10.70 1.28
N SER A 43 7.88 -11.00 1.38
CA SER A 43 8.94 -10.08 0.97
C SER A 43 8.84 -9.73 -0.52
N GLU A 44 8.55 -10.71 -1.38
CA GLU A 44 8.34 -10.49 -2.82
C GLU A 44 7.14 -9.59 -3.11
N LEU A 45 6.01 -9.80 -2.43
CA LEU A 45 4.83 -8.93 -2.55
C LEU A 45 5.17 -7.48 -2.16
N VAL A 46 5.87 -7.30 -1.05
CA VAL A 46 6.27 -5.98 -0.53
C VAL A 46 7.25 -5.29 -1.47
N SER A 47 8.28 -5.99 -1.95
CA SER A 47 9.24 -5.44 -2.92
C SER A 47 8.58 -5.06 -4.24
N LEU A 48 7.57 -5.82 -4.68
CA LEU A 48 6.81 -5.47 -5.86
C LEU A 48 6.03 -4.16 -5.66
N ILE A 49 5.45 -3.93 -4.50
CA ILE A 49 4.74 -2.69 -4.19
C ILE A 49 5.71 -1.51 -4.09
N GLU A 50 6.86 -1.72 -3.44
CA GLU A 50 7.92 -0.71 -3.35
C GLU A 50 8.44 -0.30 -4.74
N SER A 51 8.55 -1.25 -5.67
CA SER A 51 8.99 -0.97 -7.05
C SER A 51 8.04 -0.07 -7.84
N GLU A 52 6.78 0.04 -7.42
CA GLU A 52 5.77 0.90 -8.03
C GLU A 52 5.61 2.24 -7.29
N PHE A 53 6.50 2.58 -6.36
CA PHE A 53 6.48 3.88 -5.73
C PHE A 53 6.91 4.97 -6.73
N ILE A 54 5.92 5.65 -7.32
CA ILE A 54 6.12 6.60 -8.42
C ILE A 54 6.48 8.03 -7.99
N TRP A 55 6.38 8.35 -6.70
CA TRP A 55 6.56 9.73 -6.22
C TRP A 55 8.04 10.07 -6.09
N ILE A 56 8.42 11.22 -6.64
CA ILE A 56 9.75 11.81 -6.61
C ILE A 56 9.63 13.29 -6.26
N ALA A 57 10.70 13.88 -5.73
CA ALA A 57 10.68 15.31 -5.44
C ALA A 57 10.65 16.10 -6.75
N GLY A 58 9.84 17.15 -6.81
CA GLY A 58 9.75 17.99 -7.99
C GLY A 58 8.37 18.58 -8.24
N LYS A 59 8.24 19.19 -9.42
CA LYS A 59 7.01 19.83 -9.86
C LYS A 59 6.16 18.84 -10.64
N TYR A 60 4.90 18.74 -10.24
CA TYR A 60 3.88 17.95 -10.87
C TYR A 60 2.85 18.84 -11.54
N THR A 61 2.24 18.32 -12.59
CA THR A 61 1.09 18.93 -13.26
C THR A 61 -0.06 17.93 -13.22
N VAL A 62 -1.23 18.39 -12.78
CA VAL A 62 -2.44 17.56 -12.64
C VAL A 62 -3.61 18.24 -13.33
N THR A 63 -4.47 17.41 -13.92
CA THR A 63 -5.77 17.82 -14.45
C THR A 63 -6.83 16.91 -13.86
N PHE A 64 -8.03 17.43 -13.65
CA PHE A 64 -9.14 16.67 -13.10
C PHE A 64 -10.14 16.33 -14.20
N ASP A 65 -10.50 15.05 -14.29
CA ASP A 65 -11.53 14.57 -15.21
C ASP A 65 -12.73 14.08 -14.42
N PHE A 66 -13.87 14.76 -14.59
CA PHE A 66 -15.11 14.44 -13.88
C PHE A 66 -16.07 13.69 -14.79
N LYS A 67 -16.62 12.58 -14.30
CA LYS A 67 -17.68 11.81 -14.96
C LYS A 67 -18.93 11.86 -14.09
N SER A 68 -20.07 12.23 -14.68
CA SER A 68 -21.37 12.28 -14.01
C SER A 68 -22.45 11.62 -14.87
N PRO A 69 -23.44 10.94 -14.27
CA PRO A 69 -24.63 10.47 -14.98
C PRO A 69 -25.43 11.61 -15.62
N SER A 70 -25.42 12.80 -15.02
CA SER A 70 -26.09 13.99 -15.52
C SER A 70 -25.12 14.85 -16.31
N LYS A 71 -25.60 15.48 -17.39
CA LYS A 71 -24.79 16.47 -18.12
C LYS A 71 -24.54 17.69 -17.23
N PHE A 72 -23.28 18.11 -17.15
CA PHE A 72 -22.86 19.33 -16.48
C PHE A 72 -21.75 19.99 -17.31
N VAL A 73 -21.59 21.30 -17.14
CA VAL A 73 -20.50 22.05 -17.76
C VAL A 73 -19.36 22.12 -16.75
N TYR A 74 -18.18 21.70 -17.17
CA TYR A 74 -16.95 21.82 -16.40
C TYR A 74 -15.85 22.35 -17.31
N THR A 75 -15.15 23.38 -16.83
CA THR A 75 -13.96 23.90 -17.49
C THR A 75 -12.76 23.11 -16.99
N LYS A 76 -12.14 22.34 -17.89
CA LYS A 76 -10.92 21.60 -17.56
C LYS A 76 -9.78 22.59 -17.32
N ASP A 77 -9.31 22.61 -16.09
CA ASP A 77 -8.19 23.42 -15.65
C ASP A 77 -6.96 22.55 -15.39
N THR A 78 -5.79 23.17 -15.51
CA THR A 78 -4.51 22.54 -15.19
C THR A 78 -3.97 23.16 -13.91
N TYR A 79 -3.45 22.32 -13.02
CA TYR A 79 -2.87 22.73 -11.76
C TYR A 79 -1.44 22.22 -11.66
N ALA A 80 -0.61 22.97 -10.96
CA ALA A 80 0.73 22.54 -10.58
C ALA A 80 0.85 22.45 -9.07
N PHE A 81 1.67 21.51 -8.62
CA PHE A 81 2.09 21.41 -7.22
C PHE A 81 3.53 20.91 -7.14
N ASN A 82 4.16 21.14 -6.01
CA ASN A 82 5.51 20.68 -5.73
C ASN A 82 5.49 19.65 -4.61
N LEU A 83 6.28 18.59 -4.76
CA LEU A 83 6.66 17.71 -3.67
C LEU A 83 8.10 17.98 -3.28
N SER A 84 8.33 18.26 -2.00
CA SER A 84 9.67 18.31 -1.43
C SER A 84 10.23 16.89 -1.26
N GLN A 85 11.54 16.77 -1.04
CA GLN A 85 12.13 15.48 -0.70
C GLN A 85 11.64 14.96 0.65
N GLU A 86 11.32 15.85 1.59
CA GLU A 86 10.71 15.49 2.88
C GLU A 86 9.32 14.90 2.67
N ASP A 87 8.52 15.46 1.77
CA ASP A 87 7.18 14.96 1.43
C ASP A 87 7.25 13.53 0.89
N VAL A 88 8.22 13.27 0.01
CA VAL A 88 8.46 11.95 -0.56
C VAL A 88 8.93 10.96 0.49
N ASN A 89 9.83 11.37 1.39
CA ASN A 89 10.30 10.52 2.49
C ASN A 89 9.15 10.15 3.43
N GLU A 90 8.27 11.10 3.75
CA GLU A 90 7.06 10.86 4.53
C GLU A 90 6.10 9.92 3.81
N LEU A 91 5.85 10.10 2.51
CA LEU A 91 5.02 9.19 1.72
C LEU A 91 5.59 7.77 1.66
N LYS A 92 6.91 7.60 1.63
CA LYS A 92 7.56 6.27 1.64
C LYS A 92 7.28 5.48 2.91
N ARG A 93 6.99 6.13 4.03
CA ARG A 93 6.60 5.46 5.29
C ARG A 93 5.34 4.62 5.12
N ASN A 94 4.50 4.92 4.13
CA ASN A 94 3.33 4.09 3.82
C ASN A 94 3.71 2.66 3.35
N ILE A 95 4.92 2.45 2.84
CA ILE A 95 5.41 1.11 2.50
C ILE A 95 5.58 0.28 3.79
N ASP A 96 6.11 0.87 4.86
CA ASP A 96 6.24 0.19 6.15
C ASP A 96 4.88 0.03 6.83
N ASN A 97 4.00 1.03 6.74
CA ASN A 97 2.61 0.92 7.19
C ASN A 97 1.86 -0.21 6.49
N LEU A 98 2.14 -0.46 5.21
CA LEU A 98 1.56 -1.57 4.47
C LEU A 98 2.07 -2.92 4.95
N LYS A 99 3.37 -3.05 5.23
CA LYS A 99 3.92 -4.27 5.85
C LYS A 99 3.22 -4.52 7.20
N LEU A 100 3.05 -3.47 8.00
CA LEU A 100 2.34 -3.56 9.27
C LEU A 100 0.87 -3.99 9.06
N ASP A 101 0.16 -3.46 8.05
CA ASP A 101 -1.21 -3.86 7.72
C ASP A 101 -1.31 -5.35 7.38
N ILE A 102 -0.41 -5.83 6.52
CA ILE A 102 -0.35 -7.24 6.14
C ILE A 102 -0.14 -8.13 7.37
N THR A 103 0.83 -7.79 8.22
CA THR A 103 1.12 -8.55 9.44
C THR A 103 -0.05 -8.52 10.43
N GLN A 104 -0.68 -7.37 10.65
CA GLN A 104 -1.83 -7.26 11.57
C GLN A 104 -3.05 -8.03 11.07
N ARG A 105 -3.29 -8.05 9.75
CA ARG A 105 -4.33 -8.91 9.15
C ARG A 105 -4.01 -10.38 9.35
N ALA A 106 -2.77 -10.79 9.15
CA ALA A 106 -2.33 -12.16 9.41
C ALA A 106 -2.53 -12.56 10.88
N LYS A 107 -2.20 -11.67 11.84
CA LYS A 107 -2.42 -11.88 13.28
C LYS A 107 -3.90 -12.03 13.61
N THR A 108 -4.76 -11.20 13.02
CA THR A 108 -6.22 -11.27 13.22
C THR A 108 -6.81 -12.62 12.78
N ILE A 109 -6.20 -13.26 11.78
CA ILE A 109 -6.66 -14.57 11.28
C ILE A 109 -6.08 -15.73 12.12
N ALA A 110 -4.80 -15.63 12.50
CA ALA A 110 -4.07 -16.72 13.14
C ALA A 110 -4.26 -16.77 14.67
N ILE A 111 -4.44 -15.61 15.30
CA ILE A 111 -4.44 -15.45 16.76
C ILE A 111 -5.85 -15.06 17.20
N LYS A 112 -6.44 -15.90 18.04
CA LYS A 112 -7.75 -15.64 18.63
C LYS A 112 -7.64 -14.41 19.54
N ASP A 113 -8.64 -13.53 19.47
CA ASP A 113 -8.76 -12.33 20.31
C ASP A 113 -7.64 -11.29 20.09
N PHE A 114 -6.90 -11.35 18.96
CA PHE A 114 -5.96 -10.29 18.59
C PHE A 114 -6.70 -9.01 18.19
N GLU A 115 -6.30 -7.88 18.79
CA GLU A 115 -6.82 -6.56 18.46
C GLU A 115 -5.80 -5.79 17.60
N PRO A 116 -6.11 -5.52 16.31
CA PRO A 116 -5.22 -4.74 15.46
C PRO A 116 -5.16 -3.28 15.93
N LYS A 117 -3.94 -2.75 15.98
CA LYS A 117 -3.67 -1.33 16.16
C LYS A 117 -4.00 -0.57 14.88
N GLU A 118 -4.52 0.64 15.08
CA GLU A 118 -4.78 1.58 13.98
C GLU A 118 -3.49 1.88 13.20
N ILE A 119 -3.60 1.88 11.88
CA ILE A 119 -2.50 2.24 10.98
C ILE A 119 -2.68 3.67 10.53
N ILE A 120 -1.71 4.51 10.89
CA ILE A 120 -1.71 5.93 10.55
C ILE A 120 -1.10 6.09 9.15
N TRP A 121 -1.96 6.17 8.15
CA TRP A 121 -1.55 6.47 6.77
C TRP A 121 -1.07 7.91 6.63
N VAL A 122 0.06 8.08 5.96
CA VAL A 122 0.66 9.38 5.71
C VAL A 122 0.11 9.95 4.40
N TRP A 123 -0.52 11.13 4.49
CA TRP A 123 -1.03 11.86 3.34
C TRP A 123 -0.30 13.19 3.20
N ARG A 124 -0.06 13.60 1.95
CA ARG A 124 0.47 14.94 1.64
C ARG A 124 -0.59 15.73 0.90
N ILE A 125 -0.81 16.96 1.38
CA ILE A 125 -1.78 17.90 0.82
C ILE A 125 -0.97 19.09 0.28
N PRO A 126 -0.36 18.97 -0.91
CA PRO A 126 0.42 20.05 -1.47
C PRO A 126 -0.51 21.17 -1.93
N GLU A 127 -0.03 22.41 -1.89
CA GLU A 127 -0.76 23.55 -2.43
C GLU A 127 -0.88 23.42 -3.95
N LEU A 128 -2.10 23.60 -4.47
CA LEU A 128 -2.39 23.56 -5.90
C LEU A 128 -2.46 24.98 -6.45
N THR A 129 -1.60 25.30 -7.42
CA THR A 129 -1.66 26.56 -8.17
C THR A 129 -2.24 26.29 -9.56
N LYS A 130 -3.30 27.00 -9.95
CA LYS A 130 -3.83 26.97 -11.31
C LYS A 130 -2.78 27.54 -12.28
N ILE A 131 -2.51 26.86 -13.40
CA ILE A 131 -1.54 27.27 -14.43
C ILE A 131 -2.16 27.35 -15.81
#